data_AF-A0A383BER8-F1
#
_entry.id   AF-A0A383BER8-F1
#
_cell.length_a   1.000
_cell.length_b   1.000
_cell.length_c   1.000
_cell.angle_alpha   90.00
_cell.angle_beta   90.00
_cell.angle_gamma   90.00
#
_symmetry.space_group_name_H-M   'P 1'
#
loop_
_entity.id
_entity.type
_entity.pdbx_description
1 polymer ?
#
loop_
_entity_poly.entity_id
_entity_poly.type
_entity_poly.pdbx_seq_one_letter_code
_entity_poly.pdbx_strand_id
1 'polypeptide(L)'
;MSYPGFATLEGTSRYRDRFSSLCAKDHFREIGEVWLSSIGVGTYLGKPDDPTDEAVARAIVQSVQKGVNVLDTAINYRRER
;
A
#
# COMPACT_ATOMS: atom_id res chain seq x y z
N MET A 1 -10.27 3.31 -18.75
CA MET A 1 -9.35 4.42 -18.45
C MET A 1 -8.08 3.80 -17.87
N SER A 2 -6.96 3.83 -18.58
CA SER A 2 -5.70 3.28 -18.06
C SER A 2 -4.98 4.40 -17.32
N TYR A 3 -4.83 4.29 -16.00
CA TYR A 3 -3.95 5.19 -15.27
C TYR A 3 -2.51 4.94 -15.75
N PRO A 4 -1.77 5.96 -16.19
CA PRO A 4 -0.37 5.78 -16.56
C PRO A 4 0.45 5.53 -15.30
N GLY A 5 0.87 4.28 -15.09
CA GLY A 5 1.70 3.87 -13.97
C GLY A 5 1.44 2.42 -13.57
N PHE A 6 2.51 1.62 -13.50
CA PHE A 6 2.49 0.26 -12.96
C PHE A 6 3.73 0.07 -12.08
N ALA A 7 3.67 -0.88 -11.15
CA ALA A 7 4.82 -1.21 -10.31
C ALA A 7 5.93 -1.81 -11.19
N THR A 8 7.16 -1.30 -11.04
CA THR A 8 8.34 -1.84 -11.73
C THR A 8 9.30 -2.44 -10.73
N LEU A 9 10.14 -3.37 -11.19
CA LEU A 9 11.21 -3.95 -10.39
C LEU A 9 12.13 -2.86 -9.82
N GLU A 10 12.52 -1.90 -10.67
CA GLU A 10 13.38 -0.78 -10.28
C GLU A 10 12.72 0.10 -9.21
N GLY A 11 11.45 0.47 -9.40
CA GLY A 11 10.71 1.32 -8.47
C GLY A 11 10.51 0.65 -7.10
N THR A 12 10.13 -0.62 -7.11
CA THR A 12 9.90 -1.40 -5.88
C THR A 12 11.21 -1.77 -5.18
N SER A 13 12.31 -1.99 -5.91
CA SER A 13 13.64 -2.18 -5.32
C SER A 13 14.12 -0.92 -4.59
N ARG A 14 14.00 0.26 -5.21
CA ARG A 14 14.33 1.54 -4.53
C ARG A 14 13.47 1.76 -3.29
N TYR A 15 12.19 1.40 -3.36
CA TYR A 15 11.29 1.50 -2.21
C TYR A 15 11.73 0.58 -1.07
N ARG A 16 12.03 -0.71 -1.34
CA ARG A 16 12.60 -1.64 -0.35
C ARG A 16 13.87 -1.08 0.29
N ASP A 17 14.81 -0.61 -0.52
CA ASP A 17 16.14 -0.17 -0.05
C ASP A 17 16.02 1.05 0.88
N ARG A 18 15.09 1.97 0.59
CA ARG A 18 14.76 3.12 1.45
C ARG A 18 14.35 2.71 2.87
N PHE A 19 13.76 1.53 3.04
CA PHE A 19 13.26 1.03 4.34
C PHE A 19 14.13 -0.08 4.95
N SER A 20 15.30 -0.38 4.37
CA SER A 20 16.20 -1.45 4.81
C SER A 20 16.67 -1.32 6.28
N SER A 21 16.74 -0.11 6.82
CA SER A 21 17.11 0.15 8.23
C SER A 21 15.92 0.20 9.19
N LEU A 22 14.69 0.32 8.67
CA LEU A 22 13.47 0.47 9.47
C LEU A 22 12.65 -0.82 9.54
N CYS A 23 12.76 -1.67 8.53
CA CYS A 23 12.01 -2.92 8.43
C CYS A 23 12.89 -4.13 8.75
N ALA A 24 12.24 -5.24 9.15
CA ALA A 24 12.93 -6.52 9.26
C ALA A 24 13.49 -6.97 7.89
N LYS A 25 14.58 -7.75 7.90
CA LYS A 25 15.27 -8.20 6.68
C LYS A 25 14.33 -8.88 5.67
N ASP A 26 13.38 -9.68 6.17
CA ASP A 26 12.45 -10.45 5.34
C ASP A 26 11.09 -9.76 5.14
N HIS A 27 11.01 -8.46 5.47
CA HIS A 27 9.77 -7.69 5.31
C HIS A 27 9.39 -7.51 3.85
N PHE A 28 10.34 -7.47 2.92
CA PHE A 28 10.04 -7.41 1.49
C PHE A 28 10.39 -8.73 0.81
N ARG A 29 9.50 -9.20 -0.07
CA ARG A 29 9.69 -10.41 -0.87
C ARG A 29 9.54 -10.08 -2.35
N GLU A 30 10.39 -10.68 -3.17
CA GLU A 30 10.27 -10.59 -4.62
C GLU A 30 9.18 -11.55 -5.10
N ILE A 31 8.22 -11.02 -5.85
CA ILE A 31 7.12 -11.78 -6.44
C ILE A 31 6.98 -11.32 -7.90
N GLY A 32 7.30 -12.20 -8.84
CA GLY A 32 7.38 -11.82 -10.26
C GLY A 32 8.46 -10.76 -10.47
N GLU A 33 8.10 -9.63 -11.07
CA GLU A 33 9.02 -8.52 -11.36
C GLU A 33 8.89 -7.36 -10.37
N VAL A 34 8.43 -7.61 -9.13
CA VAL A 34 8.24 -6.57 -8.11
C VAL A 34 8.63 -7.05 -6.70
N TRP A 35 9.05 -6.11 -5.86
CA TRP A 35 9.19 -6.31 -4.41
C TRP A 35 7.92 -5.89 -3.68
N LEU A 36 7.36 -6.79 -2.86
CA LEU A 36 6.15 -6.54 -2.08
C LEU A 36 6.42 -6.67 -0.59
N SER A 37 5.77 -5.82 0.21
CA SER A 37 5.80 -5.89 1.66
C SER A 37 5.06 -7.13 2.17
N SER A 38 5.55 -7.69 3.28
CA SER A 38 5.06 -8.92 3.91
C SER A 38 3.67 -8.76 4.54
N ILE A 39 3.26 -7.50 4.73
CA ILE A 39 1.94 -7.07 5.18
C ILE A 39 1.41 -6.01 4.21
N GLY A 40 0.09 -5.93 4.11
CA GLY A 40 -0.63 -4.90 3.35
C GLY A 40 -1.62 -4.14 4.22
N VAL A 41 -2.20 -3.07 3.67
CA VAL A 41 -3.32 -2.34 4.29
C VAL A 41 -4.58 -2.56 3.47
N GLY A 42 -5.65 -3.04 4.13
CA GLY A 42 -6.97 -3.22 3.53
C GLY A 42 -7.91 -2.05 3.81
N THR A 43 -8.84 -1.78 2.90
CA THR A 43 -9.76 -0.63 2.95
C THR A 43 -11.24 -1.01 3.09
N TYR A 44 -11.55 -2.26 3.46
CA TYR A 44 -12.92 -2.81 3.44
C TYR A 44 -13.92 -2.14 4.41
N LEU A 45 -13.52 -1.97 5.67
CA LEU A 45 -14.42 -1.57 6.75
C LEU A 45 -14.39 -0.06 7.02
N GLY A 46 -15.50 0.47 7.52
CA GLY A 46 -15.63 1.86 7.94
C GLY A 46 -16.97 2.46 7.52
N LYS A 47 -17.47 3.44 8.30
CA LYS A 47 -18.67 4.18 7.91
C LYS A 47 -18.36 5.00 6.64
N PRO A 48 -19.26 5.07 5.65
CA PRO A 48 -19.06 5.88 4.46
C PRO A 48 -19.36 7.35 4.78
N ASP A 49 -18.49 7.97 5.58
CA ASP A 49 -18.55 9.38 5.97
C ASP A 49 -17.17 10.03 5.92
N ASP A 50 -17.16 11.35 5.75
CA ASP A 50 -15.95 12.15 5.54
C ASP A 50 -14.91 11.96 6.67
N PRO A 51 -15.28 11.87 7.97
CA PRO A 51 -14.29 11.61 9.03
C PRO A 51 -13.59 10.26 8.87
N THR A 52 -14.31 9.23 8.44
CA THR A 52 -13.71 7.91 8.17
C THR A 52 -12.89 7.93 6.89
N ASP A 53 -13.31 8.66 5.85
CA ASP A 53 -12.55 8.83 4.60
C ASP A 53 -11.16 9.42 4.90
N GLU A 54 -11.12 10.49 5.71
CA GLU A 54 -9.87 11.08 6.15
C GLU A 54 -9.02 10.13 6.99
N ALA A 55 -9.65 9.33 7.87
CA ALA A 55 -8.94 8.38 8.71
C ALA A 55 -8.30 7.27 7.87
N VAL A 56 -9.01 6.74 6.88
CA VAL A 56 -8.50 5.75 5.92
C VAL A 56 -7.35 6.34 5.09
N ALA A 57 -7.53 7.55 4.55
CA ALA A 57 -6.47 8.23 3.79
C ALA A 57 -5.20 8.42 4.64
N ARG A 58 -5.34 8.89 5.89
CA ARG A 58 -4.21 9.02 6.83
C ARG A 58 -3.56 7.66 7.12
N ALA A 59 -4.34 6.60 7.34
CA ALA A 59 -3.82 5.26 7.59
C ALA A 59 -3.02 4.71 6.40
N ILE A 60 -3.51 4.90 5.17
CA ILE A 60 -2.82 4.51 3.93
C ILE A 60 -1.49 5.27 3.83
N VAL A 61 -1.51 6.59 3.95
CA VAL A 61 -0.29 7.42 3.87
C VAL A 61 0.74 7.00 4.91
N GLN A 62 0.31 6.82 6.17
CA GLN A 62 1.20 6.38 7.24
C GLN A 62 1.78 4.98 6.99
N SER A 63 0.99 4.06 6.44
CA SER A 63 1.46 2.71 6.09
C SER A 63 2.53 2.76 5.00
N VAL A 64 2.28 3.54 3.93
CA VAL A 64 3.24 3.73 2.82
C VAL A 64 4.51 4.44 3.28
N GLN A 65 4.42 5.36 4.25
CA GLN A 65 5.59 5.99 4.85
C GLN A 65 6.39 5.07 5.77
N LYS A 66 5.87 3.87 6.10
CA LYS A 66 6.47 2.90 7.02
C LYS A 66 6.81 1.56 6.35
N GLY A 67 6.89 1.54 5.02
CA GLY A 67 7.34 0.37 4.27
C GLY A 67 6.23 -0.60 3.83
N VAL A 68 4.97 -0.18 3.81
CA VAL A 68 3.88 -0.96 3.17
C VAL A 68 3.70 -0.50 1.72
N ASN A 69 3.79 -1.43 0.76
CA ASN A 69 3.51 -1.15 -0.65
C ASN A 69 2.42 -2.05 -1.27
N VAL A 70 1.72 -2.81 -0.45
CA VAL A 70 0.53 -3.58 -0.83
C VAL A 70 -0.72 -2.90 -0.26
N LEU A 71 -1.60 -2.44 -1.15
CA LEU A 71 -2.89 -1.83 -0.81
C LEU A 71 -4.00 -2.74 -1.34
N ASP A 72 -4.84 -3.27 -0.44
CA ASP A 72 -6.00 -4.09 -0.80
C ASP A 72 -7.27 -3.22 -0.83
N THR A 73 -7.99 -3.27 -1.95
CA THR A 73 -9.21 -2.49 -2.15
C THR A 73 -10.15 -3.19 -3.14
N ALA A 74 -11.42 -2.80 -3.15
CA ALA A 74 -12.37 -3.15 -4.19
C ALA A 74 -13.37 -2.01 -4.39
N ILE A 75 -13.98 -1.95 -5.58
CA ILE A 75 -14.91 -0.87 -5.95
C ILE A 75 -16.11 -0.75 -4.99
N ASN A 76 -16.58 -1.88 -4.45
CA ASN A 76 -17.73 -1.92 -3.55
C ASN A 76 -17.37 -1.68 -2.07
N TYR A 77 -16.09 -1.52 -1.74
CA TYR A 77 -15.69 -1.21 -0.37
C TYR A 77 -16.24 0.17 0.00
N ARG A 78 -16.81 0.27 1.20
CA ARG A 78 -17.37 1.50 1.76
C ARG A 78 -18.37 2.24 0.85
N ARG A 79 -19.06 1.53 -0.05
CA ARG A 79 -20.06 2.11 -0.98
C ARG A 79 -19.47 3.17 -1.93
N GLU A 80 -18.32 2.85 -2.54
CA GLU A 80 -17.62 3.72 -3.49
C GLU A 80 -17.17 5.06 -2.87
N ARG A 81 -16.82 5.02 -1.57
CA ARG A 81 -16.29 6.14 -0.77
C ARG A 81 -14.85 5.91 -0.36
#